data_AF-A0A8S2AR91-F1
#
_entry.id   AF-A0A8S2AR91-F1
#
_cell.length_a   1.000
_cell.length_b   1.000
_cell.length_c   1.000
_cell.angle_alpha   90.00
_cell.angle_beta   90.00
_cell.angle_gamma   90.00
#
_symmetry.space_group_name_H-M   'P 1'
#
loop_
_entity.id
_entity.type
_entity.pdbx_description
1 polymer ?
#
loop_
_entity_poly.entity_id
_entity_poly.type
_entity_poly.pdbx_seq_one_letter_code
_entity_poly.pdbx_strand_id
1 'polypeptide(L)'
;MESEGVSLPLIHNHVMTPWNDLREGDCCGRFEAISDGYYCEICDFFLHKKCGESSEYLDHPSHSVHTLQLQIKPGHVCDLCDRDIVNLCYNCEICDFDVDLYCATNPPPDFIDMSETHQHKLTLLKDKELNQFNCNAKCGELGYGFPYKCHECDLNFHLDCVWNPSEAKHSSERYQRLRGKLVSFLEENVLWIRVNLLNATNVAKQRSGNKFVENANKRAPNYIVIVAAKHLFLIRIT
;
A
#
# COMPACT_ATOMS: atom_id res chain seq x y z
N MET A 1 1.51 24.26 21.79
CA MET A 1 2.76 23.47 21.71
C MET A 1 2.85 23.01 20.28
N GLU A 2 3.74 23.63 19.51
CA GLU A 2 4.09 23.12 18.18
C GLU A 2 4.70 21.75 18.42
N SER A 3 4.12 20.69 17.83
CA SER A 3 4.72 19.37 17.90
C SER A 3 6.09 19.45 17.24
N GLU A 4 7.15 19.14 17.99
CA GLU A 4 8.51 19.07 17.47
C GLU A 4 8.51 18.17 16.22
N GLY A 5 9.08 18.69 15.13
CA GLY A 5 9.19 17.95 13.88
C GLY A 5 10.16 16.78 14.02
N VAL A 6 9.94 15.73 13.22
CA VAL A 6 10.73 14.51 13.21
C VAL A 6 11.60 14.47 11.95
N SER A 7 12.90 14.19 12.10
CA SER A 7 13.84 14.04 11.00
C SER A 7 14.25 12.57 10.86
N LEU A 8 14.01 12.00 9.67
CA LEU A 8 14.33 10.61 9.33
C LEU A 8 15.10 10.55 8.00
N PRO A 9 16.37 11.01 7.98
CA PRO A 9 17.12 11.24 6.74
C PRO A 9 17.36 9.98 5.90
N LEU A 10 17.28 8.78 6.49
CA LEU A 10 17.37 7.51 5.77
C LEU A 10 16.15 7.26 4.86
N ILE A 11 15.01 7.87 5.17
CA ILE A 11 13.72 7.62 4.51
C ILE A 11 13.25 8.85 3.75
N HIS A 12 13.38 10.03 4.38
CA HIS A 12 12.89 11.28 3.84
C HIS A 12 13.72 12.47 4.30
N ASN A 13 14.07 13.35 3.36
CA ASN A 13 15.02 14.44 3.60
C ASN A 13 14.44 15.66 4.32
N HIS A 14 13.12 15.84 4.32
CA HIS A 14 12.48 16.95 5.02
C HIS A 14 12.06 16.58 6.44
N VAL A 15 11.99 17.59 7.31
CA VAL A 15 11.35 17.46 8.62
C VAL A 15 9.87 17.19 8.40
N MET A 16 9.36 16.16 9.09
CA MET A 16 7.97 15.73 9.02
C MET A 16 7.26 16.03 10.33
N THR A 17 5.94 16.22 10.27
CA THR A 17 5.12 16.40 11.47
C THR A 17 4.42 15.10 11.83
N PRO A 18 4.25 14.78 13.12
CA PRO A 18 3.39 13.67 13.52
C PRO A 18 1.99 13.84 12.94
N TRP A 19 1.46 12.77 12.37
CA TRP A 19 0.19 12.80 11.65
C TRP A 19 -0.53 11.46 11.79
N ASN A 20 -1.86 11.52 11.91
CA ASN A 20 -2.70 10.33 11.92
C ASN A 20 -3.60 10.40 10.68
N ASP A 21 -3.46 9.43 9.79
CA ASP A 21 -4.22 9.36 8.56
C ASP A 21 -4.76 7.95 8.33
N LEU A 22 -5.88 7.87 7.62
CA LEU A 22 -6.50 6.63 7.17
C LEU A 22 -6.23 6.46 5.68
N ARG A 23 -4.94 6.48 5.31
CA ARG A 23 -4.51 6.35 3.92
C ARG A 23 -3.42 5.30 3.77
N GLU A 24 -3.19 4.92 2.53
CA GLU A 24 -2.05 4.06 2.17
C GLU A 24 -0.75 4.80 2.45
N GLY A 25 0.19 4.14 3.13
CA GLY A 25 1.51 4.72 3.38
C GLY A 25 2.33 4.81 2.10
N ASP A 26 2.85 5.99 1.79
CA ASP A 26 3.74 6.22 0.65
C ASP A 26 5.09 5.49 0.82
N CYS A 27 5.36 4.96 2.02
CA CYS A 27 6.52 4.10 2.32
C CYS A 27 6.38 2.67 1.76
N CYS A 28 5.23 2.04 1.96
CA CYS A 28 5.07 0.59 1.80
C CYS A 28 3.89 0.18 0.92
N GLY A 29 3.05 1.11 0.46
CA GLY A 29 1.91 0.78 -0.39
C GLY A 29 0.83 -0.04 0.32
N ARG A 30 0.77 0.03 1.66
CA ARG A 30 -0.23 -0.71 2.44
C ARG A 30 -1.18 0.24 3.11
N PHE A 31 -2.46 -0.13 3.11
CA PHE A 31 -3.48 0.55 3.88
C PHE A 31 -3.45 0.01 5.31
N GLU A 32 -3.38 0.92 6.28
CA GLU A 32 -3.54 0.61 7.69
C GLU A 32 -4.78 1.35 8.21
N ALA A 33 -5.73 0.58 8.76
CA ALA A 33 -7.06 1.09 9.12
C ALA A 33 -7.06 2.17 10.20
N ILE A 34 -5.97 2.27 10.97
CA ILE A 34 -5.60 3.38 11.85
C ILE A 34 -4.06 3.32 11.92
N SER A 35 -3.37 4.30 11.34
CA SER A 35 -1.90 4.38 11.43
C SER A 35 -1.47 5.74 11.95
N ASP A 36 -0.63 5.73 12.98
CA ASP A 36 0.18 6.88 13.34
C ASP A 36 1.38 6.96 12.38
N GLY A 37 1.86 8.17 12.15
CA GLY A 37 2.91 8.38 11.17
C GLY A 37 3.46 9.79 11.16
N TYR A 38 4.18 10.07 10.08
CA TYR A 38 4.85 11.34 9.84
C TYR A 38 4.45 11.84 8.45
N TYR A 39 4.06 13.11 8.37
CA TYR A 39 3.66 13.74 7.13
C TYR A 39 4.63 14.85 6.74
N CYS A 40 5.05 14.85 5.48
CA CYS A 40 5.76 15.96 4.87
C CYS A 40 4.81 16.77 4.00
N GLU A 41 4.53 18.02 4.38
CA GLU A 41 3.70 18.93 3.57
C GLU A 41 4.37 19.32 2.24
N ILE A 42 5.70 19.44 2.22
CA ILE A 42 6.47 19.85 1.03
C ILE A 42 6.34 18.79 -0.08
N CYS A 43 6.49 17.53 0.28
CA CYS A 43 6.45 16.40 -0.66
C CYS A 43 5.08 15.73 -0.76
N ASP A 44 4.15 16.05 0.16
CA ASP A 44 2.90 15.31 0.36
C ASP A 44 3.13 13.81 0.60
N PHE A 45 4.13 13.51 1.42
CA PHE A 45 4.59 12.16 1.73
C PHE A 45 4.12 11.74 3.11
N PHE A 46 3.46 10.60 3.22
CA PHE A 46 3.03 9.99 4.47
C PHE A 46 3.79 8.70 4.75
N LEU A 47 4.51 8.72 5.86
CA LEU A 47 5.28 7.61 6.37
C LEU A 47 4.54 7.01 7.57
N HIS A 48 4.14 5.74 7.50
CA HIS A 48 3.69 5.05 8.71
C HIS A 48 4.79 5.08 9.76
N LYS A 49 4.42 5.23 11.02
CA LYS A 49 5.39 5.26 12.10
C LYS A 49 6.23 3.98 12.16
N LYS A 50 5.60 2.82 11.97
CA LYS A 50 6.30 1.53 11.86
C LYS A 50 7.30 1.48 10.70
N CYS A 51 6.96 2.08 9.55
CA CYS A 51 7.93 2.24 8.46
C CYS A 51 9.10 3.15 8.90
N GLY A 52 8.81 4.24 9.62
CA GLY A 52 9.81 5.19 10.12
C GLY A 52 10.74 4.64 11.21
N GLU A 53 10.28 3.66 11.98
CA GLU A 53 11.03 2.96 13.02
C GLU A 53 11.86 1.78 12.46
N SER A 54 11.86 1.58 11.15
CA SER A 54 12.66 0.53 10.50
C SER A 54 14.16 0.80 10.66
N SER A 55 14.92 -0.25 10.91
CA SER A 55 16.38 -0.17 11.02
C SER A 55 17.03 0.00 9.64
N GLU A 56 18.23 0.59 9.59
CA GLU A 56 18.98 0.70 8.32
C GLU A 56 19.42 -0.67 7.78
N TYR A 57 19.67 -1.62 8.68
CA TYR A 57 20.15 -2.96 8.35
C TYR A 57 19.23 -4.02 8.97
N LEU A 58 19.03 -5.13 8.25
CA LEU A 58 18.17 -6.22 8.67
C LEU A 58 18.77 -7.59 8.31
N ASP A 59 18.92 -8.45 9.32
CA ASP A 59 19.19 -9.87 9.12
C ASP A 59 17.86 -10.61 8.93
N HIS A 60 17.57 -11.03 7.70
CA HIS A 60 16.27 -11.57 7.35
C HIS A 60 16.28 -13.12 7.29
N PRO A 61 15.31 -13.85 7.88
CA PRO A 61 15.31 -15.32 7.91
C PRO A 61 15.12 -15.98 6.53
N SER A 62 14.63 -15.24 5.53
CA SER A 62 14.59 -15.72 4.15
C SER A 62 15.87 -15.42 3.37
N HIS A 63 16.82 -14.69 3.95
CA HIS A 63 18.11 -14.37 3.37
C HIS A 63 19.17 -14.20 4.47
N SER A 64 19.58 -15.31 5.09
CA SER A 64 20.48 -15.30 6.25
C SER A 64 21.97 -15.18 5.90
N VAL A 65 22.31 -15.21 4.61
CA VAL A 65 23.71 -15.20 4.14
C VAL A 65 24.30 -13.78 4.20
N HIS A 66 23.49 -12.77 3.91
CA HIS A 66 23.89 -11.37 3.92
C HIS A 66 22.86 -10.51 4.65
N THR A 67 23.33 -9.47 5.34
CA THR A 67 22.47 -8.44 5.91
C THR A 67 21.89 -7.58 4.78
N LEU A 68 20.59 -7.29 4.86
CA LEU A 68 19.89 -6.41 3.92
C LEU A 68 20.02 -4.96 4.38
N GLN A 69 20.08 -4.02 3.43
CA GLN A 69 20.09 -2.58 3.71
C GLN A 69 18.77 -1.93 3.25
N LEU A 70 18.23 -1.04 4.06
CA LEU A 70 17.07 -0.22 3.70
C LEU A 70 17.44 0.73 2.56
N GLN A 71 16.65 0.71 1.49
CA GLN A 71 16.87 1.49 0.27
C GLN A 71 15.57 2.07 -0.27
N ILE A 72 15.69 3.17 -1.03
CA ILE A 72 14.61 3.74 -1.84
C ILE A 72 14.72 3.14 -3.24
N LYS A 73 13.83 2.19 -3.56
CA LYS A 73 13.79 1.45 -4.84
C LYS A 73 12.36 1.32 -5.36
N PRO A 74 11.71 2.42 -5.78
CA PRO A 74 10.38 2.37 -6.37
C PRO A 74 10.39 1.59 -7.69
N GLY A 75 9.34 0.80 -7.94
CA GLY A 75 9.18 0.06 -9.19
C GLY A 75 9.92 -1.28 -9.26
N HIS A 76 10.60 -1.67 -8.18
CA HIS A 76 11.10 -3.02 -7.99
C HIS A 76 9.96 -3.95 -7.51
N VAL A 77 10.20 -5.26 -7.50
CA VAL A 77 9.24 -6.26 -7.02
C VAL A 77 9.84 -6.98 -5.82
N CYS A 78 9.01 -7.24 -4.80
CA CYS A 78 9.41 -8.01 -3.64
C CYS A 78 9.59 -9.49 -4.00
N ASP A 79 10.78 -10.06 -3.77
CA ASP A 79 11.10 -11.46 -4.05
C ASP A 79 10.24 -12.45 -3.25
N LEU A 80 9.67 -12.01 -2.12
CA LEU A 80 8.84 -12.87 -1.27
C LEU A 80 7.39 -12.90 -1.73
N CYS A 81 6.77 -11.73 -1.90
CA CYS A 81 5.33 -11.65 -2.14
C CYS A 81 4.95 -11.31 -3.59
N ASP A 82 5.92 -11.05 -4.46
CA ASP A 82 5.71 -10.70 -5.87
C ASP A 82 4.88 -9.42 -6.07
N ARG A 83 4.89 -8.53 -5.06
CA ARG A 83 4.23 -7.22 -5.12
C ARG A 83 5.21 -6.11 -5.48
N ASP A 84 4.70 -5.11 -6.19
CA ASP A 84 5.44 -3.89 -6.48
C ASP A 84 5.86 -3.17 -5.18
N ILE A 85 7.14 -2.83 -5.10
CA ILE A 85 7.71 -1.97 -4.08
C ILE A 85 7.36 -0.52 -4.46
N VAL A 86 6.53 0.10 -3.62
CA VAL A 86 6.07 1.48 -3.83
C VAL A 86 7.21 2.47 -3.65
N ASN A 87 8.04 2.28 -2.63
CA ASN A 87 9.10 3.25 -2.32
C ASN A 87 10.28 2.61 -1.57
N LEU A 88 10.04 2.10 -0.36
CA LEU A 88 11.10 1.54 0.50
C LEU A 88 11.12 0.01 0.45
N CYS A 89 12.32 -0.56 0.41
CA CYS A 89 12.55 -1.99 0.59
C CYS A 89 13.88 -2.25 1.32
N TYR A 90 14.05 -3.47 1.81
CA TYR A 90 15.35 -4.00 2.19
C TYR A 90 15.97 -4.73 1.00
N ASN A 91 17.18 -4.35 0.63
CA ASN A 91 17.89 -4.92 -0.50
C ASN A 91 19.22 -5.56 -0.08
N CYS A 92 19.57 -6.69 -0.68
CA CYS A 92 20.94 -7.18 -0.76
C CYS A 92 21.50 -6.87 -2.15
N GLU A 93 22.50 -5.99 -2.23
CA GLU A 93 23.14 -5.67 -3.51
C GLU A 93 23.91 -6.87 -4.12
N ILE A 94 24.45 -7.74 -3.28
CA ILE A 94 25.26 -8.90 -3.72
C ILE A 94 24.39 -9.95 -4.41
N CYS A 95 23.19 -10.21 -3.85
CA CYS A 95 22.29 -11.27 -4.32
C CYS A 95 21.12 -10.74 -5.15
N ASP A 96 21.06 -9.42 -5.34
CA ASP A 96 19.91 -8.70 -5.91
C ASP A 96 18.60 -9.21 -5.30
N PHE A 97 18.53 -9.15 -3.95
CA PHE A 97 17.40 -9.67 -3.19
C PHE A 97 16.61 -8.52 -2.57
N ASP A 98 15.38 -8.29 -3.01
CA ASP A 98 14.52 -7.17 -2.65
C ASP A 98 13.33 -7.64 -1.80
N VAL A 99 13.11 -7.02 -0.64
CA VAL A 99 12.00 -7.35 0.27
C VAL A 99 11.26 -6.09 0.69
N ASP A 100 9.94 -6.04 0.42
CA ASP A 100 9.10 -4.94 0.89
C ASP A 100 9.10 -4.82 2.44
N LEU A 101 8.79 -3.64 2.98
CA LEU A 101 8.79 -3.42 4.42
C LEU A 101 7.83 -4.34 5.20
N TYR A 102 6.75 -4.80 4.57
CA TYR A 102 5.79 -5.68 5.21
C TYR A 102 6.35 -7.09 5.39
N CYS A 103 6.91 -7.66 4.34
CA CYS A 103 7.54 -8.98 4.36
C CYS A 103 8.82 -8.99 5.20
N ALA A 104 9.53 -7.86 5.27
CA ALA A 104 10.65 -7.69 6.18
C ALA A 104 10.23 -7.77 7.66
N THR A 105 9.08 -7.19 8.00
CA THR A 105 8.53 -7.20 9.37
C THR A 105 7.77 -8.49 9.69
N ASN A 106 7.14 -9.09 8.68
CA ASN A 106 6.30 -10.27 8.78
C ASN A 106 6.83 -11.34 7.82
N PRO A 107 7.99 -11.95 8.14
CA PRO A 107 8.56 -12.96 7.28
C PRO A 107 7.59 -14.13 7.13
N PRO A 108 7.38 -14.63 5.90
CA PRO A 108 6.57 -15.81 5.68
C PRO A 108 7.18 -17.02 6.41
N PRO A 109 6.38 -17.87 7.08
CA PRO A 109 6.90 -19.06 7.72
C PRO A 109 7.40 -20.07 6.67
N ASP A 110 8.43 -20.84 6.99
CA ASP A 110 8.94 -21.85 6.05
C ASP A 110 7.92 -22.93 5.72
N PHE A 111 6.92 -23.10 6.58
CA PHE A 111 5.90 -24.13 6.46
C PHE A 111 4.51 -23.63 6.85
N ILE A 112 3.50 -24.03 6.08
CA ILE A 112 2.08 -23.75 6.37
C ILE A 112 1.25 -25.01 6.19
N ASP A 113 0.25 -25.21 7.06
CA ASP A 113 -0.81 -26.18 6.89
C ASP A 113 -2.05 -25.47 6.32
N MET A 114 -2.49 -25.87 5.13
CA MET A 114 -3.65 -25.30 4.44
C MET A 114 -4.91 -26.17 4.58
N SER A 115 -5.10 -26.89 5.69
CA SER A 115 -6.20 -27.85 5.90
C SER A 115 -7.59 -27.49 5.35
N GLU A 116 -7.98 -26.20 5.32
CA GLU A 116 -9.26 -25.72 4.76
C GLU A 116 -9.36 -25.72 3.23
N THR A 117 -8.25 -25.60 2.51
CA THR A 117 -8.22 -25.42 1.04
C THR A 117 -7.25 -26.37 0.32
N HIS A 118 -6.27 -26.91 1.05
CA HIS A 118 -5.33 -27.92 0.58
C HIS A 118 -4.78 -28.78 1.74
N GLN A 119 -5.00 -30.09 1.74
CA GLN A 119 -4.74 -30.98 2.87
C GLN A 119 -3.27 -31.36 3.13
N HIS A 120 -2.32 -30.83 2.36
CA HIS A 120 -0.91 -31.12 2.55
C HIS A 120 -0.15 -29.88 3.02
N LYS A 121 0.96 -30.15 3.70
CA LYS A 121 1.90 -29.13 4.17
C LYS A 121 2.56 -28.44 2.97
N LEU A 122 2.53 -27.12 2.98
CA LEU A 122 3.28 -26.30 2.03
C LEU A 122 4.63 -25.91 2.60
N THR A 123 5.64 -25.85 1.72
CA THR A 123 6.99 -25.40 2.06
C THR A 123 7.36 -24.18 1.21
N LEU A 124 7.89 -23.13 1.83
CA LEU A 124 8.38 -21.96 1.10
C LEU A 124 9.68 -22.32 0.38
N LEU A 125 9.69 -22.22 -0.95
CA LEU A 125 10.89 -22.45 -1.75
C LEU A 125 11.65 -21.15 -1.93
N LYS A 126 12.81 -21.04 -1.29
CA LYS A 126 13.71 -19.87 -1.35
C LYS A 126 14.76 -19.98 -2.46
N ASP A 127 14.53 -20.86 -3.43
CA ASP A 127 15.48 -21.10 -4.52
C ASP A 127 15.12 -20.23 -5.73
N LYS A 128 16.07 -19.42 -6.18
CA LYS A 128 15.93 -18.54 -7.35
C LYS A 128 15.95 -19.32 -8.68
N GLU A 129 16.15 -20.65 -8.69
CA GLU A 129 16.07 -21.45 -9.92
C GLU A 129 14.70 -21.37 -10.61
N LEU A 130 13.63 -21.07 -9.86
CA LEU A 130 12.30 -20.85 -10.42
C LEU A 130 12.12 -19.38 -10.81
N ASN A 131 12.53 -19.01 -12.03
CA ASN A 131 12.27 -17.68 -12.59
C ASN A 131 10.77 -17.35 -12.71
N GLN A 132 9.93 -18.38 -12.85
CA GLN A 132 8.48 -18.25 -12.90
C GLN A 132 7.80 -19.57 -12.51
N PHE A 133 6.62 -19.50 -11.93
CA PHE A 133 5.78 -20.67 -11.62
C PHE A 133 4.30 -20.38 -11.90
N ASN A 134 3.53 -21.42 -12.19
CA ASN A 134 2.06 -21.30 -12.28
C ASN A 134 1.47 -21.42 -10.88
N CYS A 135 0.63 -20.46 -10.47
CA CYS A 135 -0.09 -20.56 -9.22
C CYS A 135 -1.33 -21.43 -9.35
N ASN A 136 -1.41 -22.50 -8.55
CA ASN A 136 -2.52 -23.45 -8.52
C ASN A 136 -3.69 -22.99 -7.63
N ALA A 137 -3.63 -21.77 -7.10
CA ALA A 137 -4.78 -21.14 -6.46
C ALA A 137 -5.81 -20.69 -7.51
N LYS A 138 -6.91 -20.08 -7.04
CA LYS A 138 -7.96 -19.55 -7.92
C LYS A 138 -7.50 -18.43 -8.87
N CYS A 139 -6.35 -17.80 -8.63
CA CYS A 139 -5.85 -16.76 -9.54
C CYS A 139 -5.44 -17.37 -10.89
N GLY A 140 -4.81 -18.55 -10.90
CA GLY A 140 -4.33 -19.19 -12.13
C GLY A 140 -3.21 -18.43 -12.86
N GLU A 141 -2.63 -17.40 -12.24
CA GLU A 141 -1.63 -16.51 -12.85
C GLU A 141 -0.20 -17.02 -12.61
N LEU A 142 0.75 -16.49 -13.39
CA LEU A 142 2.18 -16.67 -13.15
C LEU A 142 2.63 -15.94 -11.88
N GLY A 143 3.61 -16.50 -11.18
CA GLY A 143 4.34 -15.84 -10.11
C GLY A 143 5.84 -15.83 -10.38
N TYR A 144 6.51 -14.78 -9.91
CA TYR A 144 7.94 -14.54 -10.15
C TYR A 144 8.79 -14.52 -8.87
N GLY A 145 8.15 -14.51 -7.69
CA GLY A 145 8.82 -14.61 -6.39
C GLY A 145 8.97 -16.05 -5.86
N PHE A 146 9.12 -16.18 -4.55
CA PHE A 146 9.22 -17.49 -3.88
C PHE A 146 7.85 -18.17 -3.69
N PRO A 147 7.60 -19.33 -4.31
CA PRO A 147 6.34 -20.03 -4.15
C PRO A 147 6.29 -20.81 -2.84
N TYR A 148 5.09 -20.99 -2.32
CA TYR A 148 4.79 -22.14 -1.49
C TYR A 148 4.56 -23.38 -2.35
N LYS A 149 5.35 -24.43 -2.13
CA LYS A 149 5.22 -25.70 -2.84
C LYS A 149 4.61 -26.78 -1.95
N CYS A 150 3.61 -27.47 -2.50
CA CYS A 150 3.20 -28.78 -2.01
C CYS A 150 4.04 -29.85 -2.72
N HIS A 151 4.86 -30.59 -1.98
CA HIS A 151 5.67 -31.67 -2.57
C HIS A 151 4.84 -32.92 -2.90
N GLU A 152 3.74 -33.14 -2.19
CA GLU A 152 2.89 -34.33 -2.38
C GLU A 152 2.02 -34.22 -3.64
N CYS A 153 1.49 -33.02 -3.92
CA CYS A 153 0.68 -32.75 -5.11
C CYS A 153 1.45 -32.09 -6.26
N ASP A 154 2.71 -31.71 -6.04
CA ASP A 154 3.53 -30.93 -6.97
C ASP A 154 2.85 -29.63 -7.45
N LEU A 155 2.24 -28.90 -6.50
CA LEU A 155 1.54 -27.64 -6.74
C LEU A 155 2.31 -26.46 -6.16
N ASN A 156 2.24 -25.30 -6.84
CA ASN A 156 2.87 -24.06 -6.40
C ASN A 156 1.81 -22.99 -6.15
N PHE A 157 2.05 -22.13 -5.16
CA PHE A 157 1.13 -21.09 -4.76
C PHE A 157 1.89 -19.78 -4.51
N HIS A 158 1.32 -18.66 -4.98
CA HIS A 158 1.80 -17.35 -4.54
C HIS A 158 1.66 -17.23 -3.03
N LEU A 159 2.59 -16.49 -2.42
CA LEU A 159 2.55 -16.12 -1.01
C LEU A 159 1.15 -15.58 -0.66
N ASP A 160 0.71 -14.51 -1.33
CA ASP A 160 -0.60 -13.90 -1.09
C ASP A 160 -1.81 -14.81 -1.31
N CYS A 161 -1.73 -15.75 -2.24
CA CYS A 161 -2.83 -16.69 -2.49
C CYS A 161 -3.02 -17.68 -1.34
N VAL A 162 -1.96 -17.93 -0.55
CA VAL A 162 -2.03 -18.76 0.66
C VAL A 162 -2.66 -18.00 1.82
N TRP A 163 -2.31 -16.73 2.07
CA TRP A 163 -2.97 -15.94 3.13
C TRP A 163 -4.38 -15.48 2.77
N ASN A 164 -4.64 -15.21 1.48
CA ASN A 164 -5.92 -14.69 1.01
C ASN A 164 -6.55 -15.60 -0.08
N PRO A 165 -6.88 -16.86 0.26
CA PRO A 165 -7.40 -17.84 -0.70
C PRO A 165 -8.76 -17.46 -1.31
N SER A 166 -9.50 -16.55 -0.67
CA SER A 166 -10.77 -16.00 -1.13
C SER A 166 -10.63 -14.78 -2.06
N GLU A 167 -9.46 -14.12 -2.06
CA GLU A 167 -9.20 -12.87 -2.78
C GLU A 167 -8.15 -13.00 -3.88
N ALA A 168 -7.98 -14.20 -4.46
CA ALA A 168 -6.98 -14.55 -5.48
C ALA A 168 -7.13 -13.78 -6.82
N LYS A 169 -6.97 -12.46 -6.79
CA LYS A 169 -6.93 -11.53 -7.92
C LYS A 169 -5.92 -10.42 -7.62
N HIS A 170 -4.62 -10.70 -7.68
CA HIS A 170 -3.64 -9.61 -7.63
C HIS A 170 -2.47 -9.83 -8.59
N SER A 171 -2.64 -9.36 -9.82
CA SER A 171 -1.85 -8.28 -10.40
C SER A 171 -2.75 -7.59 -11.45
N SER A 172 -2.71 -6.25 -11.56
CA SER A 172 -3.54 -5.37 -12.42
C SER A 172 -5.02 -5.06 -12.07
N GLU A 173 -5.78 -5.90 -11.34
CA GLU A 173 -7.24 -5.63 -11.13
C GLU A 173 -7.63 -4.87 -9.84
N ARG A 174 -6.71 -4.65 -8.89
CA ARG A 174 -7.02 -3.94 -7.62
C ARG A 174 -7.50 -2.50 -7.85
N TYR A 175 -6.99 -1.85 -8.90
CA TYR A 175 -7.38 -0.50 -9.30
C TYR A 175 -8.80 -0.43 -9.89
N GLN A 176 -9.28 -1.48 -10.55
CA GLN A 176 -10.63 -1.50 -11.13
C GLN A 176 -11.71 -1.88 -10.11
N ARG A 177 -11.39 -2.69 -9.10
CA ARG A 177 -12.38 -3.17 -8.11
C ARG A 177 -12.64 -2.16 -6.98
N LEU A 178 -11.64 -1.38 -6.56
CA LEU A 178 -11.83 -0.27 -5.61
C LEU A 178 -12.67 0.86 -6.24
N ARG A 179 -12.49 1.13 -7.54
CA ARG A 179 -13.36 2.04 -8.30
C ARG A 179 -14.83 1.57 -8.31
N GLY A 180 -15.07 0.27 -8.46
CA GLY A 180 -16.43 -0.30 -8.43
C GLY A 180 -17.10 -0.26 -7.05
N LYS A 181 -16.36 -0.58 -5.97
CA LYS A 181 -16.88 -0.55 -4.59
C LYS A 181 -17.06 0.87 -4.05
N LEU A 182 -16.23 1.83 -4.46
CA LEU A 182 -16.40 3.25 -4.12
C LEU A 182 -17.63 3.84 -4.81
N VAL A 183 -17.90 3.47 -6.07
CA VAL A 183 -19.10 3.90 -6.82
C VAL A 183 -20.38 3.35 -6.18
N SER A 184 -20.43 2.07 -5.81
CA SER A 184 -21.61 1.50 -5.14
C SER A 184 -21.83 2.08 -3.74
N PHE A 185 -20.76 2.33 -2.97
CA PHE A 185 -20.86 2.97 -1.66
C PHE A 185 -21.35 4.43 -1.75
N LEU A 186 -20.90 5.17 -2.78
CA LEU A 186 -21.35 6.54 -3.04
C LEU A 186 -22.82 6.59 -3.48
N GLU A 187 -23.28 5.63 -4.29
CA GLU A 187 -24.68 5.51 -4.74
C GLU A 187 -25.65 5.14 -3.61
N GLU A 188 -25.25 4.24 -2.71
CA GLU A 188 -26.07 3.84 -1.55
C GLU A 188 -26.14 4.90 -0.45
N ASN A 189 -25.15 5.81 -0.38
CA ASN A 189 -25.02 6.80 0.71
C ASN A 189 -25.16 8.27 0.26
N VAL A 190 -25.61 8.54 -0.99
CA VAL A 190 -25.75 9.91 -1.56
C VAL A 190 -26.49 10.88 -0.63
N LEU A 191 -27.56 10.43 0.02
CA LEU A 191 -28.38 11.26 0.91
C LEU A 191 -27.68 11.60 2.23
N TRP A 192 -26.95 10.64 2.81
CA TRP A 192 -26.18 10.85 4.04
C TRP A 192 -24.96 11.76 3.80
N ILE A 193 -24.30 11.59 2.65
CA ILE A 193 -23.17 12.42 2.21
C ILE A 193 -23.64 13.85 1.88
N ARG A 194 -24.81 14.03 1.25
CA ARG A 194 -25.42 15.35 0.99
C ARG A 194 -25.71 16.14 2.28
N VAL A 195 -26.25 15.48 3.31
CA VAL A 195 -26.60 16.14 4.58
C VAL A 195 -25.36 16.57 5.36
N ASN A 196 -24.31 15.74 5.37
CA ASN A 196 -23.05 16.08 6.06
C ASN A 196 -22.21 17.12 5.29
N LEU A 197 -22.24 17.13 3.95
CA LEU A 197 -21.57 18.17 3.15
C LEU A 197 -22.24 19.55 3.24
N LEU A 198 -23.57 19.61 3.39
CA LEU A 198 -24.28 20.88 3.66
C LEU A 198 -23.93 21.46 5.04
N ASN A 199 -23.73 20.61 6.05
CA ASN A 199 -23.28 21.05 7.37
C ASN A 199 -21.80 21.48 7.37
N ALA A 200 -20.94 20.79 6.62
CA ALA A 200 -19.52 21.14 6.48
C ALA A 200 -19.29 22.44 5.69
N THR A 201 -20.13 22.73 4.68
CA THR A 201 -20.04 23.97 3.88
C THR A 201 -20.47 25.22 4.66
N ASN A 202 -21.35 25.10 5.65
CA ASN A 202 -21.69 26.19 6.56
C ASN A 202 -20.54 26.51 7.54
N VAL A 203 -19.72 25.52 7.90
CA VAL A 203 -18.54 25.71 8.77
C VAL A 203 -17.33 26.23 7.95
N ALA A 204 -17.17 25.77 6.70
CA ALA A 204 -16.06 26.19 5.83
C ALA A 204 -16.17 27.64 5.31
N LYS A 205 -17.39 28.20 5.18
CA LYS A 205 -17.61 29.57 4.72
C LYS A 205 -17.10 30.66 5.67
N GLN A 206 -16.79 30.33 6.94
CA GLN A 206 -16.31 31.32 7.92
C GLN A 206 -14.78 31.39 8.08
N ARG A 207 -13.98 30.48 7.49
CA ARG A 207 -12.56 30.34 7.89
C ARG A 207 -11.46 30.36 6.83
N SER A 208 -11.74 30.35 5.53
CA SER A 208 -10.63 30.34 4.55
C SER A 208 -10.82 31.34 3.41
N GLY A 209 -10.15 32.49 3.54
CA GLY A 209 -9.92 33.44 2.44
C GLY A 209 -8.94 32.87 1.41
N ASN A 210 -9.36 31.86 0.66
CA ASN A 210 -8.55 31.21 -0.36
C ASN A 210 -8.90 31.76 -1.75
N LYS A 211 -8.14 32.77 -2.22
CA LYS A 211 -8.40 33.54 -3.46
C LYS A 211 -8.47 32.70 -4.76
N PHE A 212 -8.01 31.45 -4.74
CA PHE A 212 -8.05 30.55 -5.89
C PHE A 212 -9.44 29.93 -6.13
N VAL A 213 -10.19 29.65 -5.05
CA VAL A 213 -11.52 29.03 -5.11
C VAL A 213 -12.60 30.06 -5.50
N GLU A 214 -12.43 31.32 -5.08
CA GLU A 214 -13.35 32.42 -5.43
C GLU A 214 -13.32 32.80 -6.91
N ASN A 215 -12.18 32.61 -7.59
CA ASN A 215 -12.01 33.02 -8.99
C ASN A 215 -12.55 31.97 -9.98
N ALA A 216 -12.52 30.68 -9.60
CA ALA A 216 -13.08 29.59 -10.40
C ALA A 216 -14.62 29.56 -10.36
N ASN A 217 -15.22 29.83 -9.19
CA ASN A 217 -16.68 29.87 -9.02
C ASN A 217 -17.37 31.07 -9.72
N LYS A 218 -16.63 32.14 -10.05
CA LYS A 218 -17.18 33.29 -10.81
C LYS A 218 -17.29 33.06 -12.32
N ARG A 219 -16.58 32.07 -12.88
CA ARG A 219 -16.52 31.82 -14.34
C ARG A 219 -17.46 30.71 -14.83
N ALA A 220 -18.02 29.90 -13.94
CA ALA A 220 -18.93 28.81 -14.30
C ALA A 220 -19.98 28.57 -13.17
N PRO A 221 -21.11 29.30 -13.17
CA PRO A 221 -22.07 29.30 -12.05
C PRO A 221 -22.82 27.97 -11.84
N ASN A 222 -22.72 27.03 -12.79
CA ASN A 222 -23.40 25.73 -12.74
C ASN A 222 -22.47 24.58 -12.33
N TYR A 223 -21.28 24.86 -11.78
CA TYR A 223 -20.30 23.85 -11.40
C TYR A 223 -19.74 24.13 -10.01
N ILE A 224 -19.58 23.08 -9.20
CA ILE A 224 -18.84 23.13 -7.93
C ILE A 224 -17.45 22.55 -8.17
N VAL A 225 -16.43 23.32 -7.80
CA VAL A 225 -15.04 22.87 -7.80
C VAL A 225 -14.73 22.22 -6.46
N ILE A 226 -14.48 20.90 -6.47
CA ILE A 226 -14.01 20.17 -5.28
C ILE A 226 -12.56 19.78 -5.50
N VAL A 227 -11.72 20.13 -4.54
CA VAL A 227 -10.30 19.73 -4.54
C VAL A 227 -10.17 18.52 -3.61
N ALA A 228 -9.84 17.37 -4.20
CA ALA A 228 -9.52 16.15 -3.48
C ALA A 228 -8.21 15.59 -4.03
N ALA A 229 -7.26 15.26 -3.14
CA ALA A 229 -5.97 14.65 -3.49
C ALA A 229 -5.28 15.32 -4.71
N LYS A 230 -5.11 16.65 -4.67
CA LYS A 230 -4.44 17.47 -5.70
C LYS A 230 -5.04 17.45 -7.12
N HIS A 231 -6.22 16.84 -7.32
CA HIS A 231 -6.94 16.89 -8.59
C HIS A 231 -8.18 17.79 -8.51
N LEU A 232 -8.40 18.57 -9.57
CA LEU A 232 -9.56 19.44 -9.76
C LEU A 232 -10.72 18.64 -10.34
N PHE A 233 -11.79 18.48 -9.56
CA PHE A 233 -13.03 17.87 -10.03
C PHE A 233 -14.09 18.94 -10.27
N LEU A 234 -14.59 19.00 -11.50
CA LEU A 234 -15.72 19.85 -11.88
C LEU A 234 -17.00 19.03 -11.81
N ILE A 235 -17.81 19.30 -10.78
CA ILE A 235 -19.11 18.65 -10.63
C ILE A 235 -20.18 19.60 -11.15
N ARG A 236 -20.88 19.20 -12.21
CA ARG A 236 -22.00 19.94 -12.79
C ARG A 236 -23.20 19.87 -11.84
N ILE A 237 -23.69 21.02 -11.41
CA ILE A 237 -24.95 21.10 -10.68
C ILE A 237 -26.07 21.05 -11.73
N THR A 238 -26.84 19.97 -11.72
CA THR A 238 -28.18 19.92 -12.35
C THR A 238 -29.22 20.40 -11.37
#